data_AF-A0A853FS32-F1
#
_entry.id   AF-A0A853FS32-F1
#
_cell.length_a   1.000
_cell.length_b   1.000
_cell.length_c   1.000
_cell.angle_alpha   90.00
_cell.angle_beta   90.00
_cell.angle_gamma   90.00
#
_symmetry.space_group_name_H-M   'P 1'
#
loop_
_entity.id
_entity.type
_entity.pdbx_description
1 polymer ?
#
loop_
_entity_poly.entity_id
_entity_poly.type
_entity_poly.pdbx_seq_one_letter_code
_entity_poly.pdbx_strand_id
1 'polypeptide(L)'
;MARSHGYLLMLALPLALAGCGSRGSLGDTSDTESGNAADPALASALQDQIMVDPQLGRQANGDAVRPPGQPYSGGVPNDNVAANGGKIDNGQLLKTPAPTQATKECTQCAAARESVTLGGLAARQKDGKTNQCASSLQYAAGWAQRLPRDLPLYPQARVSEAAGSTAGQCQLRVVSFSSPQPMQVMLDWYYTRAIRGGYSSEHQIDGQEHILGGTRDKDGGAYVLFLTNRPDGGTDIDMVANNGI
;
A
#
# COMPACT_ATOMS: atom_id res chain seq x y z
N MET A 1 -66.78 0.91 -21.74
CA MET A 1 -67.67 0.09 -20.91
C MET A 1 -66.88 -0.33 -19.68
N ALA A 2 -67.01 0.38 -18.55
CA ALA A 2 -67.98 0.18 -17.44
C ALA A 2 -67.30 -0.60 -16.29
N ARG A 3 -67.00 0.02 -15.12
CA ARG A 3 -67.90 0.22 -13.95
C ARG A 3 -68.39 -1.14 -13.37
N SER A 4 -68.42 -1.48 -12.09
CA SER A 4 -68.00 -0.93 -10.80
C SER A 4 -68.32 -1.99 -9.71
N HIS A 5 -67.80 -1.80 -8.49
CA HIS A 5 -68.41 -2.15 -7.18
C HIS A 5 -68.33 -3.60 -6.67
N GLY A 6 -67.50 -3.77 -5.64
CA GLY A 6 -67.62 -4.78 -4.60
C GLY A 6 -67.51 -4.12 -3.23
N TYR A 7 -68.40 -3.18 -2.92
CA TYR A 7 -68.71 -2.74 -1.56
C TYR A 7 -69.78 -3.69 -1.02
N LEU A 8 -69.48 -4.55 -0.04
CA LEU A 8 -70.45 -5.08 0.95
C LEU A 8 -69.83 -6.17 1.84
N LEU A 9 -69.03 -5.75 2.83
CA LEU A 9 -68.82 -6.39 4.13
C LEU A 9 -67.90 -5.41 4.90
N MET A 10 -68.37 -4.37 5.59
CA MET A 10 -69.40 -4.38 6.64
C MET A 10 -69.20 -5.59 7.56
N LEU A 11 -68.24 -5.49 8.49
CA LEU A 11 -68.59 -5.22 9.89
C LEU A 11 -67.35 -4.97 10.76
N ALA A 12 -67.43 -3.86 11.50
CA ALA A 12 -66.88 -3.70 12.85
C ALA A 12 -65.36 -3.74 13.06
N LEU A 13 -64.67 -2.61 12.81
CA LEU A 13 -63.64 -2.11 13.73
C LEU A 13 -63.32 -0.60 13.60
N PRO A 14 -64.30 0.33 13.55
CA PRO A 14 -63.99 1.75 13.66
C PRO A 14 -63.95 2.17 15.15
N LEU A 15 -63.26 3.26 15.43
CA LEU A 15 -63.12 4.02 16.69
C LEU A 15 -61.99 3.58 17.64
N ALA A 16 -61.19 4.59 18.03
CA ALA A 16 -60.07 4.57 18.98
C ALA A 16 -58.74 4.09 18.34
N LEU A 17 -57.92 4.95 17.73
CA LEU A 17 -57.13 5.97 18.45
C LEU A 17 -56.65 7.03 17.45
N ALA A 18 -57.41 8.11 17.34
CA ALA A 18 -56.95 9.38 16.80
C ALA A 18 -56.42 10.23 17.97
N GLY A 19 -55.17 10.71 17.86
CA GLY A 19 -54.82 12.11 18.11
C GLY A 19 -54.53 12.61 19.54
N CYS A 20 -53.49 13.47 19.60
CA CYS A 20 -53.14 14.50 20.60
C CYS A 20 -52.74 14.04 22.02
N GLY A 21 -51.65 14.48 22.65
CA GLY A 21 -50.87 15.71 22.49
C GLY A 21 -51.27 16.77 23.53
N SER A 22 -50.56 16.84 24.67
CA SER A 22 -50.49 18.05 25.53
C SER A 22 -49.34 17.96 26.55
N ARG A 23 -48.64 19.08 26.73
CA ARG A 23 -47.55 19.32 27.71
C ARG A 23 -48.13 19.72 29.07
N GLY A 24 -47.46 19.35 30.16
CA GLY A 24 -47.63 19.92 31.49
C GLY A 24 -46.53 19.45 32.45
N SER A 25 -45.81 20.40 33.06
CA SER A 25 -44.67 20.21 33.98
C SER A 25 -45.13 20.40 35.44
N LEU A 26 -44.42 19.77 36.40
CA LEU A 26 -43.95 20.27 37.71
C LEU A 26 -44.21 19.35 38.94
N GLY A 27 -43.17 19.22 39.80
CA GLY A 27 -43.21 18.82 41.23
C GLY A 27 -42.60 17.43 41.52
N ASP A 28 -41.32 17.28 41.80
CA ASP A 28 -40.61 17.44 43.10
C ASP A 28 -40.96 16.40 44.17
N THR A 29 -40.05 15.46 44.44
CA THR A 29 -39.93 14.72 45.71
C THR A 29 -38.48 14.27 45.95
N SER A 30 -37.79 15.04 46.79
CA SER A 30 -36.54 14.68 47.47
C SER A 30 -36.75 13.78 48.70
N ASP A 31 -35.84 12.83 48.88
CA ASP A 31 -35.22 12.31 50.11
C ASP A 31 -36.00 12.21 51.44
N THR A 32 -36.07 10.99 52.00
CA THR A 32 -35.67 10.74 53.39
C THR A 32 -35.31 9.27 53.65
N GLU A 33 -34.16 9.07 54.30
CA GLU A 33 -33.47 7.82 54.63
C GLU A 33 -34.11 6.93 55.73
N SER A 34 -33.70 5.66 55.80
CA SER A 34 -32.70 5.14 56.78
C SER A 34 -33.06 3.78 57.39
N GLY A 35 -32.05 2.89 57.54
CA GLY A 35 -32.24 1.66 58.32
C GLY A 35 -31.12 0.60 58.38
N ASN A 36 -29.98 0.71 57.68
CA ASN A 36 -28.87 -0.26 57.81
C ASN A 36 -27.46 0.31 57.59
N ALA A 37 -27.28 1.63 57.62
CA ALA A 37 -25.99 2.31 57.39
C ALA A 37 -25.42 2.95 58.67
N ALA A 38 -25.39 2.24 59.81
CA ALA A 38 -24.91 2.84 61.06
C ALA A 38 -24.27 1.87 62.07
N ASP A 39 -23.53 0.85 61.63
CA ASP A 39 -22.55 0.20 62.53
C ASP A 39 -21.15 0.76 62.23
N PRO A 40 -20.63 1.68 63.06
CA PRO A 40 -19.30 2.26 62.86
C PRO A 40 -18.17 1.24 62.99
N ALA A 41 -18.38 0.08 63.63
CA ALA A 41 -17.37 -0.99 63.69
C ALA A 41 -17.22 -1.69 62.33
N LEU A 42 -18.33 -2.00 61.66
CA LEU A 42 -18.34 -2.61 60.31
C LEU A 42 -17.83 -1.66 59.23
N ALA A 43 -18.18 -0.38 59.31
CA ALA A 43 -17.65 0.63 58.39
C ALA A 43 -16.13 0.79 58.53
N SER A 44 -15.57 0.71 59.75
CA SER A 44 -14.11 0.80 59.93
C SER A 44 -13.37 -0.42 59.36
N ALA A 45 -13.91 -1.63 59.51
CA ALA A 45 -13.27 -2.86 59.04
C ALA A 45 -13.25 -3.00 57.50
N LEU A 46 -14.18 -2.35 56.79
CA LEU A 46 -14.24 -2.34 55.32
C LEU A 46 -13.43 -1.19 54.70
N GLN A 47 -13.18 -0.11 55.45
CA GLN A 47 -12.34 1.01 55.02
C GLN A 47 -10.85 0.77 55.26
N ASP A 48 -10.49 -0.25 56.05
CA ASP A 48 -9.09 -0.63 56.20
C ASP A 48 -8.54 -1.08 54.85
N GLN A 49 -7.58 -0.30 54.36
CA GLN A 49 -6.85 -0.58 53.13
C GLN A 49 -6.24 -1.97 53.27
N ILE A 50 -6.70 -2.95 52.46
CA ILE A 50 -6.03 -4.24 52.37
C ILE A 50 -4.59 -3.95 51.99
N MET A 51 -3.66 -4.24 52.90
CA MET A 51 -2.22 -4.05 52.70
C MET A 51 -1.78 -5.03 51.63
N VAL A 52 -1.90 -4.62 50.36
CA VAL A 52 -1.31 -5.33 49.23
C VAL A 52 0.18 -5.10 49.34
N ASP A 53 0.91 -6.08 49.87
CA ASP A 53 2.37 -6.04 49.90
C ASP A 53 2.89 -5.82 48.46
N PRO A 54 3.50 -4.66 48.16
CA PRO A 54 3.97 -4.34 46.81
C PRO A 54 5.06 -5.31 46.33
N GLN A 55 5.75 -5.98 47.25
CA GLN A 55 6.77 -6.98 46.93
C GLN A 55 6.12 -8.28 46.44
N LEU A 56 4.99 -8.69 47.03
CA LEU A 56 4.24 -9.87 46.60
C LEU A 56 3.56 -9.66 45.23
N GLY A 57 3.02 -8.46 44.97
CA GLY A 57 2.41 -8.13 43.67
C GLY A 57 3.38 -8.18 42.49
N ARG A 58 4.68 -7.95 42.73
CA ARG A 58 5.73 -8.09 41.70
C ARG A 58 6.18 -9.53 41.49
N GLN A 59 6.09 -10.38 42.52
CA GLN A 59 6.45 -11.80 42.45
C GLN A 59 5.32 -12.67 41.86
N ALA A 60 4.06 -12.25 42.00
CA ALA A 60 2.89 -12.99 41.53
C ALA A 60 2.76 -13.09 39.99
N ASN A 61 3.59 -12.38 39.23
CA ASN A 61 3.59 -12.40 37.76
C ASN A 61 4.66 -13.34 37.16
N GLY A 62 5.34 -14.16 37.99
CA GLY A 62 6.36 -15.11 37.53
C GLY A 62 5.84 -16.17 36.54
N ASP A 63 4.57 -16.56 36.69
CA ASP A 63 3.88 -17.53 35.83
C ASP A 63 2.88 -16.87 34.87
N ALA A 64 2.89 -15.54 34.76
CA ALA A 64 2.03 -14.86 33.80
C ALA A 64 2.48 -15.22 32.38
N VAL A 65 1.58 -15.85 31.62
CA VAL A 65 1.80 -16.14 30.19
C VAL A 65 2.03 -14.81 29.47
N ARG A 66 3.29 -14.49 29.20
CA ARG A 66 3.64 -13.34 28.37
C ARG A 66 3.05 -13.60 26.98
N PRO A 67 2.27 -12.66 26.41
CA PRO A 67 1.83 -12.77 25.04
C PRO A 67 3.05 -13.05 24.15
N PRO A 68 2.93 -13.92 23.14
CA PRO A 68 4.03 -14.18 22.22
C PRO A 68 4.53 -12.83 21.71
N GLY A 69 5.87 -12.67 21.66
CA GLY A 69 6.47 -11.47 21.10
C GLY A 69 5.83 -11.23 19.74
N GLN A 70 5.12 -10.11 19.59
CA GLN A 70 4.59 -9.70 18.29
C GLN A 70 5.78 -9.70 17.31
N PRO A 71 5.60 -10.18 16.07
CA PRO A 71 6.65 -10.08 15.07
C PRO A 71 7.16 -8.64 15.06
N TYR A 72 8.48 -8.47 15.02
CA TYR A 72 9.11 -7.16 15.02
C TYR A 72 8.41 -6.30 13.97
N SER A 73 7.63 -5.31 14.43
CA SER A 73 7.04 -4.31 13.56
C SER A 73 8.19 -3.39 13.17
N GLY A 74 9.00 -3.86 12.22
CA GLY A 74 9.92 -3.02 11.46
C GLY A 74 9.09 -2.11 10.59
N GLY A 75 8.37 -1.18 11.22
CA GLY A 75 7.53 -0.21 10.54
C GLY A 75 8.42 0.53 9.56
N VAL A 76 8.21 0.25 8.28
CA VAL A 76 8.81 1.07 7.22
C VAL A 76 8.24 2.47 7.44
N PRO A 77 9.10 3.49 7.65
CA PRO A 77 8.63 4.85 7.80
C PRO A 77 7.70 5.19 6.63
N ASN A 78 6.61 5.90 6.90
CA ASN A 78 5.71 6.33 5.84
C ASN A 78 6.52 7.07 4.75
N ASP A 79 6.14 6.89 3.49
CA ASP A 79 6.78 7.54 2.33
C ASP A 79 6.81 9.08 2.41
N ASN A 80 6.05 9.69 3.31
CA ASN A 80 6.12 11.12 3.60
C ASN A 80 7.21 11.51 4.62
N VAL A 81 7.77 10.57 5.39
CA VAL A 81 8.85 10.80 6.34
C VAL A 81 10.10 11.15 5.52
N ALA A 82 10.51 12.42 5.54
CA ALA A 82 11.54 13.01 4.68
C ALA A 82 11.15 13.20 3.20
N ALA A 83 9.89 13.59 2.91
CA ALA A 83 9.52 14.01 1.55
C ALA A 83 10.46 15.14 1.11
N ASN A 84 11.39 14.84 0.20
CA ASN A 84 12.26 15.85 -0.39
C ASN A 84 11.38 16.72 -1.30
N GLY A 85 10.86 17.82 -0.76
CA GLY A 85 10.03 18.79 -1.49
C GLY A 85 10.82 19.71 -2.43
N GLY A 86 12.13 19.50 -2.57
CA GLY A 86 12.96 20.25 -3.49
C GLY A 86 12.51 20.01 -4.93
N LYS A 87 12.36 21.07 -5.72
CA LYS A 87 12.09 20.94 -7.15
C LYS A 87 13.32 20.30 -7.81
N ILE A 88 13.12 19.16 -8.48
CA ILE A 88 14.17 18.55 -9.31
C ILE A 88 14.19 19.24 -10.67
N ASP A 89 15.36 19.71 -11.07
CA ASP A 89 15.58 20.14 -12.44
C ASP A 89 15.79 18.90 -13.32
N ASN A 90 14.75 18.52 -14.04
CA ASN A 90 14.79 17.41 -14.99
C ASN A 90 15.42 17.78 -16.34
N GLY A 91 15.81 19.06 -16.52
CA GLY A 91 16.28 19.58 -17.79
C GLY A 91 15.24 19.47 -18.89
N GLN A 92 15.71 19.46 -20.14
CA GLN A 92 14.83 19.26 -21.30
C GLN A 92 14.45 17.79 -21.43
N LEU A 93 13.17 17.49 -21.22
CA LEU A 93 12.59 16.16 -21.41
C LEU A 93 11.97 16.00 -22.80
N LEU A 94 12.17 14.83 -23.38
CA LEU A 94 11.41 14.34 -24.52
C LEU A 94 10.05 13.86 -24.04
N LYS A 95 9.01 14.09 -24.83
CA LYS A 95 7.68 13.55 -24.55
C LYS A 95 7.64 12.07 -24.90
N THR A 96 7.23 11.25 -23.95
CA THR A 96 6.98 9.83 -24.20
C THR A 96 5.85 9.69 -25.22
N PRO A 97 5.98 8.79 -26.22
CA PRO A 97 4.91 8.47 -27.15
C PRO A 97 3.62 8.09 -26.42
N ALA A 98 2.48 8.35 -27.05
CA ALA A 98 1.19 7.90 -26.52
C ALA A 98 1.21 6.38 -26.32
N PRO A 99 0.64 5.86 -25.22
CA PRO A 99 0.64 4.43 -24.96
C PRO A 99 -0.19 3.70 -26.00
N THR A 100 0.29 2.54 -26.44
CA THR A 100 -0.54 1.57 -27.15
C THR A 100 -1.22 0.65 -26.14
N GLN A 101 -2.50 0.32 -26.35
CA GLN A 101 -3.18 -0.62 -25.47
C GLN A 101 -2.51 -2.00 -25.53
N ALA A 102 -2.21 -2.58 -24.38
CA ALA A 102 -1.70 -3.93 -24.30
C ALA A 102 -2.71 -4.91 -24.89
N THR A 103 -2.24 -5.74 -25.81
CA THR A 103 -2.99 -6.88 -26.33
C THR A 103 -2.71 -8.11 -25.48
N LYS A 104 -3.44 -9.21 -25.71
CA LYS A 104 -3.21 -10.48 -24.97
C LYS A 104 -1.80 -11.04 -25.16
N GLU A 105 -1.12 -10.62 -26.23
CA GLU A 105 0.25 -10.99 -26.59
C GLU A 105 1.31 -10.18 -25.84
N CYS A 106 0.93 -9.25 -24.97
CA CYS A 106 1.86 -8.48 -24.16
C CYS A 106 2.50 -9.35 -23.06
N THR A 107 3.59 -10.01 -23.41
CA THR A 107 4.39 -10.83 -22.48
C THR A 107 4.91 -10.06 -21.27
N GLN A 108 5.25 -8.78 -21.42
CA GLN A 108 5.68 -7.93 -20.31
C GLN A 108 4.53 -7.62 -19.35
N CYS A 109 3.33 -7.38 -19.88
CA CYS A 109 2.13 -7.18 -19.07
C CYS A 109 1.75 -8.45 -18.30
N ALA A 110 1.90 -9.62 -18.92
CA ALA A 110 1.77 -10.89 -18.22
C ALA A 110 2.84 -11.06 -17.12
N ALA A 111 4.08 -10.67 -17.39
CA ALA A 111 5.16 -10.71 -16.41
C ALA A 111 4.84 -9.87 -15.16
N ALA A 112 4.32 -8.65 -15.32
CA ALA A 112 3.90 -7.81 -14.20
C ALA A 112 2.72 -8.42 -13.43
N ARG A 113 1.64 -8.81 -14.13
CA ARG A 113 0.44 -9.37 -13.50
C ARG A 113 0.68 -10.67 -12.73
N GLU A 114 1.63 -11.48 -13.18
CA GLU A 114 1.88 -12.83 -12.64
C GLU A 114 3.06 -12.90 -11.66
N SER A 115 3.73 -11.77 -11.41
CA SER A 115 4.90 -11.72 -10.53
C SER A 115 4.61 -10.98 -9.25
N VAL A 116 4.80 -11.65 -8.12
CA VAL A 116 4.65 -11.06 -6.78
C VAL A 116 6.02 -10.71 -6.16
N THR A 117 7.11 -11.19 -6.77
CA THR A 117 8.49 -10.97 -6.28
C THR A 117 9.40 -10.51 -7.41
N LEU A 118 10.50 -9.82 -7.07
CA LEU A 118 11.51 -9.40 -8.06
C LEU A 118 12.12 -10.59 -8.82
N GLY A 119 12.30 -11.73 -8.14
CA GLY A 119 12.73 -12.98 -8.77
C GLY A 119 11.70 -13.53 -9.77
N GLY A 120 10.41 -13.45 -9.44
CA GLY A 120 9.33 -13.80 -10.35
C GLY A 120 9.26 -12.89 -11.57
N LEU A 121 9.49 -11.59 -11.37
CA LEU A 121 9.48 -10.58 -12.42
C LEU A 121 10.68 -10.76 -13.36
N ALA A 122 11.86 -11.02 -12.81
CA ALA A 122 13.07 -11.37 -13.55
C ALA A 122 12.89 -12.64 -14.40
N ALA A 123 12.32 -13.70 -13.81
CA ALA A 123 12.13 -14.99 -14.46
C ALA A 123 11.08 -14.96 -15.60
N ARG A 124 10.32 -13.87 -15.75
CA ARG A 124 9.33 -13.70 -16.81
C ARG A 124 9.73 -12.69 -17.87
N GLN A 125 10.94 -12.15 -17.80
CA GLN A 125 11.44 -11.24 -18.83
C GLN A 125 11.50 -11.92 -20.19
N LYS A 126 11.10 -11.16 -21.23
CA LYS A 126 11.14 -11.60 -22.63
C LYS A 126 12.57 -11.86 -23.12
N ASP A 127 13.54 -11.09 -22.63
CA ASP A 127 14.95 -11.31 -22.97
C ASP A 127 15.48 -12.57 -22.27
N GLY A 128 15.87 -13.56 -23.08
CA GLY A 128 16.30 -14.88 -22.57
C GLY A 128 17.55 -14.82 -21.70
N LYS A 129 18.48 -13.89 -21.97
CA LYS A 129 19.67 -13.68 -21.12
C LYS A 129 19.28 -13.18 -19.74
N THR A 130 18.29 -12.29 -19.68
CA THR A 130 17.77 -11.72 -18.43
C THR A 130 17.00 -12.76 -17.61
N ASN A 131 16.12 -13.52 -18.25
CA ASN A 131 15.33 -14.56 -17.58
C ASN A 131 16.20 -15.61 -16.88
N GLN A 132 17.23 -16.12 -17.58
CA GLN A 132 18.15 -17.14 -17.04
C GLN A 132 18.87 -16.70 -15.77
N CYS A 133 19.03 -15.38 -15.57
CA CYS A 133 19.69 -14.82 -14.41
C CYS A 133 18.83 -14.81 -13.14
N ALA A 134 17.52 -15.04 -13.26
CA ALA A 134 16.59 -15.00 -12.14
C ALA A 134 16.92 -16.03 -11.03
N SER A 135 17.48 -17.18 -11.40
CA SER A 135 17.88 -18.24 -10.44
C SER A 135 19.04 -17.84 -9.54
N SER A 136 19.82 -16.82 -9.92
CA SER A 136 21.01 -16.35 -9.20
C SER A 136 20.82 -14.98 -8.54
N LEU A 137 19.56 -14.50 -8.49
CA LEU A 137 19.23 -13.21 -7.89
C LEU A 137 19.62 -13.17 -6.40
N GLN A 138 20.27 -12.10 -5.99
CA GLN A 138 20.58 -11.81 -4.59
C GLN A 138 19.86 -10.52 -4.18
N TYR A 139 19.15 -10.55 -3.05
CA TYR A 139 18.42 -9.39 -2.53
C TYR A 139 19.34 -8.54 -1.65
N ALA A 140 19.46 -7.25 -1.99
CA ALA A 140 20.17 -6.25 -1.22
C ALA A 140 19.88 -4.84 -1.77
N ALA A 141 19.62 -3.88 -0.88
CA ALA A 141 19.38 -2.47 -1.25
C ALA A 141 20.52 -1.87 -2.10
N GLY A 142 21.76 -2.33 -1.90
CA GLY A 142 22.92 -1.87 -2.66
C GLY A 142 22.86 -2.14 -4.17
N TRP A 143 21.99 -3.05 -4.63
CA TRP A 143 21.79 -3.28 -6.07
C TRP A 143 21.13 -2.09 -6.77
N ALA A 144 20.35 -1.28 -6.05
CA ALA A 144 19.70 -0.11 -6.63
C ALA A 144 20.72 0.97 -7.07
N GLN A 145 21.89 1.01 -6.44
CA GLN A 145 23.00 1.90 -6.82
C GLN A 145 23.81 1.38 -8.01
N ARG A 146 23.52 0.17 -8.48
CA ARG A 146 24.24 -0.53 -9.56
C ARG A 146 23.39 -0.68 -10.82
N LEU A 147 22.34 0.13 -10.96
CA LEU A 147 21.58 0.25 -12.20
C LEU A 147 22.46 0.75 -13.35
N PRO A 148 22.08 0.47 -14.62
CA PRO A 148 22.80 1.03 -15.76
C PRO A 148 22.91 2.55 -15.65
N ARG A 149 24.08 3.10 -15.99
CA ARG A 149 24.33 4.55 -15.93
C ARG A 149 23.33 5.35 -16.73
N ASP A 150 22.85 4.80 -17.84
CA ASP A 150 21.85 5.43 -18.70
C ASP A 150 20.44 5.41 -18.07
N LEU A 151 20.13 4.42 -17.22
CA LEU A 151 18.83 4.23 -16.56
C LEU A 151 18.98 4.20 -15.02
N PRO A 152 19.42 5.31 -14.39
CA PRO A 152 19.62 5.35 -12.95
C PRO A 152 18.29 5.48 -12.20
N LEU A 153 18.36 5.35 -10.88
CA LEU A 153 17.28 5.80 -10.00
C LEU A 153 16.99 7.29 -10.23
N TYR A 154 15.72 7.63 -10.15
CA TYR A 154 15.31 9.04 -10.08
C TYR A 154 15.89 9.71 -8.81
N PRO A 155 16.34 10.98 -8.83
CA PRO A 155 16.99 11.63 -7.68
C PRO A 155 16.21 11.64 -6.35
N GLN A 156 14.89 11.49 -6.40
CA GLN A 156 14.01 11.41 -5.22
C GLN A 156 13.37 10.03 -5.05
N ALA A 157 13.94 9.01 -5.68
CA ALA A 157 13.45 7.65 -5.57
C ALA A 157 13.62 7.12 -4.14
N ARG A 158 12.61 6.41 -3.66
CA ARG A 158 12.65 5.64 -2.41
C ARG A 158 12.61 4.16 -2.75
N VAL A 159 13.72 3.47 -2.54
CA VAL A 159 13.83 2.04 -2.84
C VAL A 159 13.09 1.24 -1.78
N SER A 160 12.14 0.41 -2.20
CA SER A 160 11.44 -0.56 -1.35
C SER A 160 12.14 -1.91 -1.38
N GLU A 161 12.54 -2.37 -2.57
CA GLU A 161 13.21 -3.64 -2.76
C GLU A 161 14.25 -3.53 -3.89
N ALA A 162 15.36 -4.26 -3.76
CA ALA A 162 16.34 -4.35 -4.82
C ALA A 162 17.03 -5.70 -4.81
N ALA A 163 17.28 -6.21 -6.00
CA ALA A 163 18.00 -7.44 -6.21
C ALA A 163 18.81 -7.39 -7.50
N GLY A 164 19.82 -8.24 -7.59
CA GLY A 164 20.64 -8.33 -8.77
C GLY A 164 21.47 -9.60 -8.81
N SER A 165 22.05 -9.85 -9.98
CA SER A 165 23.01 -10.92 -10.18
C SER A 165 24.17 -10.43 -11.04
N THR A 166 25.37 -10.80 -10.59
CA THR A 166 26.63 -10.72 -11.33
C THR A 166 27.25 -12.11 -11.52
N ALA A 167 26.46 -13.18 -11.37
CA ALA A 167 26.96 -14.54 -11.44
C ALA A 167 27.20 -14.97 -12.90
N GLY A 168 28.42 -15.39 -13.23
CA GLY A 168 28.76 -15.79 -14.60
C GLY A 168 28.56 -14.65 -15.60
N GLN A 169 27.66 -14.85 -16.57
CA GLN A 169 27.32 -13.86 -17.59
C GLN A 169 26.16 -12.93 -17.19
N CYS A 170 25.62 -13.10 -15.98
CA CYS A 170 24.50 -12.30 -15.52
C CYS A 170 24.94 -10.88 -15.17
N GLN A 171 24.19 -9.91 -15.68
CA GLN A 171 24.32 -8.49 -15.31
C GLN A 171 22.93 -7.91 -15.08
N LEU A 172 22.16 -8.55 -14.20
CA LEU A 172 20.76 -8.22 -13.97
C LEU A 172 20.58 -7.33 -12.75
N ARG A 173 19.70 -6.34 -12.87
CA ARG A 173 19.21 -5.48 -11.80
C ARG A 173 17.69 -5.47 -11.82
N VAL A 174 17.09 -5.64 -10.66
CA VAL A 174 15.66 -5.51 -10.45
C VAL A 174 15.44 -4.62 -9.23
N VAL A 175 14.67 -3.55 -9.38
CA VAL A 175 14.50 -2.55 -8.33
C VAL A 175 13.06 -2.08 -8.29
N SER A 176 12.45 -2.15 -7.13
CA SER A 176 11.16 -1.53 -6.81
C SER A 176 11.40 -0.25 -6.04
N PHE A 177 10.81 0.85 -6.50
CA PHE A 177 10.95 2.15 -5.86
C PHE A 177 9.77 3.07 -6.14
N SER A 178 9.56 4.05 -5.28
CA SER A 178 8.55 5.09 -5.47
C SER A 178 9.20 6.45 -5.74
N SER A 179 8.47 7.33 -6.42
CA SER A 179 8.84 8.71 -6.68
C SER A 179 7.67 9.63 -6.33
N PRO A 180 7.90 10.81 -5.72
CA PRO A 180 6.84 11.78 -5.46
C PRO A 180 6.37 12.50 -6.74
N GLN A 181 6.93 12.17 -7.90
CA GLN A 181 6.60 12.81 -9.16
C GLN A 181 5.38 12.17 -9.83
N PRO A 182 4.57 12.97 -10.55
CA PRO A 182 3.45 12.45 -11.34
C PRO A 182 3.90 11.49 -12.45
N MET A 183 3.02 10.56 -12.81
CA MET A 183 3.25 9.54 -13.85
C MET A 183 3.88 10.09 -15.13
N GLN A 184 3.33 11.18 -15.68
CA GLN A 184 3.83 11.74 -16.93
C GLN A 184 5.29 12.23 -16.82
N VAL A 185 5.67 12.80 -15.68
CA VAL A 185 7.05 13.25 -15.45
C VAL A 185 7.99 12.05 -15.42
N MET A 186 7.59 10.96 -14.75
CA MET A 186 8.37 9.74 -14.68
C MET A 186 8.52 9.06 -16.04
N LEU A 187 7.43 8.99 -16.82
CA LEU A 187 7.45 8.47 -18.18
C LEU A 187 8.40 9.31 -19.06
N ASP A 188 8.23 10.63 -19.11
CA ASP A 188 9.05 11.51 -19.94
C ASP A 188 10.52 11.46 -19.54
N TRP A 189 10.81 11.39 -18.23
CA TRP A 189 12.17 11.27 -17.72
C TRP A 189 12.83 9.96 -18.16
N TYR A 190 12.20 8.81 -17.90
CA TYR A 190 12.77 7.52 -18.26
C TYR A 190 12.83 7.31 -19.77
N TYR A 191 11.86 7.79 -20.53
CA TYR A 191 11.91 7.80 -21.99
C TYR A 191 13.10 8.63 -22.49
N THR A 192 13.29 9.83 -21.96
CA THR A 192 14.44 10.69 -22.29
C THR A 192 15.76 9.99 -22.00
N ARG A 193 15.89 9.36 -20.83
CA ARG A 193 17.07 8.59 -20.42
C ARG A 193 17.34 7.42 -21.37
N ALA A 194 16.31 6.63 -21.69
CA ALA A 194 16.41 5.49 -22.59
C ALA A 194 16.86 5.90 -24.00
N ILE A 195 16.18 6.87 -24.61
CA ILE A 195 16.50 7.34 -25.97
C ILE A 195 17.92 7.93 -26.02
N ARG A 196 18.30 8.76 -25.03
CA ARG A 196 19.68 9.31 -24.96
C ARG A 196 20.73 8.24 -24.70
N GLY A 197 20.39 7.18 -23.99
CA GLY A 197 21.24 6.00 -23.79
C GLY A 197 21.37 5.13 -25.05
N GLY A 198 20.57 5.38 -26.09
CA GLY A 198 20.55 4.61 -27.33
C GLY A 198 19.69 3.34 -27.25
N TYR A 199 18.76 3.27 -26.32
CA TYR A 199 17.75 2.20 -26.28
C TYR A 199 16.58 2.56 -27.21
N SER A 200 15.92 1.55 -27.75
CA SER A 200 14.52 1.67 -28.16
C SER A 200 13.63 1.92 -26.93
N SER A 201 12.42 2.40 -27.15
CA SER A 201 11.47 2.59 -26.06
C SER A 201 10.05 2.55 -26.61
N GLU A 202 9.33 1.50 -26.23
CA GLU A 202 7.90 1.32 -26.49
C GLU A 202 7.13 1.62 -25.20
N HIS A 203 5.98 2.28 -25.35
CA HIS A 203 5.08 2.61 -24.25
C HIS A 203 3.75 1.88 -24.45
N GLN A 204 3.42 1.01 -23.51
CA GLN A 204 2.19 0.25 -23.49
C GLN A 204 1.40 0.53 -22.21
N ILE A 205 0.10 0.22 -22.20
CA ILE A 205 -0.75 0.30 -21.02
C ILE A 205 -1.58 -0.98 -20.85
N ASP A 206 -1.57 -1.57 -19.66
CA ASP A 206 -2.44 -2.69 -19.26
C ASP A 206 -3.25 -2.27 -18.02
N GLY A 207 -4.55 -2.02 -18.21
CA GLY A 207 -5.40 -1.45 -17.17
C GLY A 207 -4.91 -0.08 -16.70
N GLN A 208 -4.37 -0.01 -15.48
CA GLN A 208 -3.81 1.21 -14.87
C GLN A 208 -2.27 1.23 -14.86
N GLU A 209 -1.63 0.15 -15.31
CA GLU A 209 -0.19 0.02 -15.33
C GLU A 209 0.37 0.49 -16.67
N HIS A 210 1.36 1.38 -16.61
CA HIS A 210 2.14 1.80 -17.76
C HIS A 210 3.40 0.94 -17.85
N ILE A 211 3.70 0.47 -19.06
CA ILE A 211 4.90 -0.32 -19.35
C ILE A 211 5.77 0.47 -20.31
N LEU A 212 6.99 0.79 -19.90
CA LEU A 212 8.00 1.42 -20.75
C LEU A 212 9.18 0.49 -20.89
N GLY A 213 9.50 0.03 -22.11
CA GLY A 213 10.57 -0.95 -22.28
C GLY A 213 11.25 -0.86 -23.63
N GLY A 214 12.46 -1.42 -23.69
CA GLY A 214 13.21 -1.46 -24.94
C GLY A 214 14.59 -2.10 -24.81
N THR A 215 15.31 -2.11 -25.93
CA THR A 215 16.59 -2.78 -26.12
C THR A 215 17.60 -1.86 -26.76
N ARG A 216 18.88 -2.19 -26.61
CA ARG A 216 20.02 -1.43 -27.13
C ARG A 216 20.98 -2.36 -27.83
N ASP A 217 21.11 -2.19 -29.15
CA ASP A 217 21.79 -3.17 -30.00
C ASP A 217 23.29 -3.26 -29.76
N LYS A 218 23.95 -2.14 -29.39
CA LYS A 218 25.42 -2.08 -29.26
C LYS A 218 26.01 -3.06 -28.24
N ASP A 219 25.25 -3.45 -27.22
CA ASP A 219 25.70 -4.36 -26.16
C ASP A 219 24.61 -5.34 -25.70
N GLY A 220 23.45 -5.37 -26.38
CA GLY A 220 22.31 -6.18 -25.98
C GLY A 220 21.69 -5.73 -24.65
N GLY A 221 21.85 -4.46 -24.27
CA GLY A 221 21.15 -3.88 -23.12
C GLY A 221 19.64 -3.95 -23.29
N ALA A 222 18.91 -4.24 -22.22
CA ALA A 222 17.46 -4.30 -22.19
C ALA A 222 16.94 -3.74 -20.86
N TYR A 223 15.77 -3.11 -20.92
CA TYR A 223 15.06 -2.66 -19.73
C TYR A 223 13.55 -2.73 -19.91
N VAL A 224 12.87 -2.78 -18.77
CA VAL A 224 11.42 -2.59 -18.66
C VAL A 224 11.15 -1.87 -17.35
N LEU A 225 10.27 -0.87 -17.40
CA LEU A 225 9.66 -0.25 -16.24
C LEU A 225 8.17 -0.54 -16.25
N PHE A 226 7.65 -0.92 -15.09
CA PHE A 226 6.22 -1.01 -14.80
C PHE A 226 5.90 0.14 -13.84
N LEU A 227 4.98 1.01 -14.23
CA LEU A 227 4.66 2.22 -13.48
C LEU A 227 3.17 2.24 -13.13
N THR A 228 2.85 2.50 -11.87
CA THR A 228 1.47 2.69 -11.41
C THR A 228 1.32 4.00 -10.64
N ASN A 229 0.11 4.59 -10.69
CA ASN A 229 -0.19 5.81 -9.94
C ASN A 229 -0.33 5.51 -8.46
N ARG A 230 0.26 6.36 -7.62
CA ARG A 230 0.04 6.32 -6.19
C ARG A 230 -1.12 7.23 -5.77
N PRO A 231 -1.85 6.90 -4.69
CA PRO A 231 -2.92 7.74 -4.17
C PRO A 231 -2.48 9.15 -3.75
N ASP A 232 -1.19 9.34 -3.44
CA ASP A 232 -0.59 10.62 -3.05
C ASP A 232 -0.14 11.47 -4.24
N GLY A 233 -0.40 11.04 -5.48
CA GLY A 233 -0.01 11.73 -6.71
C GLY A 233 1.41 11.41 -7.19
N GLY A 234 2.13 10.54 -6.48
CA GLY A 234 3.39 9.98 -6.93
C GLY A 234 3.24 8.81 -7.89
N THR A 235 4.34 8.13 -8.15
CA THR A 235 4.41 6.95 -9.03
C THR A 235 5.19 5.85 -8.32
N ASP A 236 4.67 4.61 -8.33
CA ASP A 236 5.43 3.40 -7.97
C ASP A 236 6.01 2.79 -9.25
N ILE A 237 7.26 2.35 -9.19
CA ILE A 237 8.02 1.85 -10.34
C ILE A 237 8.73 0.55 -9.98
N ASP A 238 8.49 -0.50 -10.77
CA ASP A 238 9.32 -1.70 -10.83
C ASP A 238 10.18 -1.66 -12.09
N MET A 239 11.50 -1.66 -11.92
CA MET A 239 12.45 -1.65 -13.02
C MET A 239 13.19 -2.97 -13.09
N VAL A 240 13.25 -3.55 -14.29
CA VAL A 240 14.17 -4.63 -14.65
C VAL A 240 15.13 -4.11 -15.71
N ALA A 241 16.43 -4.28 -15.51
CA ALA A 241 17.43 -3.88 -16.49
C ALA A 241 18.63 -4.82 -16.48
N ASN A 242 19.26 -4.99 -17.65
CA ASN A 242 20.51 -5.73 -17.78
C ASN A 242 21.67 -4.84 -18.29
N ASN A 243 22.89 -5.39 -18.21
CA ASN A 243 24.11 -4.83 -18.81
C ASN A 243 24.44 -3.39 -18.37
N GLY A 244 24.27 -3.12 -17.07
CA GLY A 244 24.57 -1.83 -16.45
C GLY A 244 25.70 -1.91 -15.42
N ILE A 245 26.90 -1.43 -15.79
CA ILE A 245 27.98 -0.98 -14.89
C ILE A 245 28.68 0.22 -15.53
#